data_AF-A0A5C7MN30-F1
#
_entry.id   AF-A0A5C7MN30-F1
#
_cell.length_a   1.000
_cell.length_b   1.000
_cell.length_c   1.000
_cell.angle_alpha   90.00
_cell.angle_beta   90.00
_cell.angle_gamma   90.00
#
_symmetry.space_group_name_H-M   'P 1'
#
loop_
_entity.id
_entity.type
_entity.pdbx_description
1 polymer ?
#
loop_
_entity_poly.entity_id
_entity_poly.type
_entity_poly.pdbx_seq_one_letter_code
_entity_poly.pdbx_strand_id
1 'polypeptide(L)'
;MSRAARLDKKYLWHPFTQQSEWEKGDPLVVARARGARFWDEKGRAYIDGVSSLWVTAHGHRHPALNRALKRQLARVAHTTFLGLTHAPAAELGRALVALAPPGLRRVFYSDNGATAVEVALKMAFQYWIHRGQPRRTEFLALEGSYHGDTLGAVSVGGIAAFQKKFKPLLFKSHFVPAPHCYRCPFRKPRPGRN
;
A
#
# COMPACT_ATOMS: atom_id res chain seq x y z
N MET A 1 -16.87 -27.49 2.01
CA MET A 1 -16.55 -26.15 2.51
C MET A 1 -16.53 -26.12 4.04
N SER A 2 -15.47 -25.59 4.63
CA SER A 2 -15.37 -25.37 6.09
C SER A 2 -16.34 -24.31 6.58
N ARG A 3 -16.45 -24.15 7.91
CA ARG A 3 -17.26 -23.06 8.50
C ARG A 3 -16.75 -21.69 8.06
N ALA A 4 -15.44 -21.50 8.02
CA ALA A 4 -14.81 -20.26 7.57
C ALA A 4 -15.20 -19.93 6.13
N ALA A 5 -15.07 -20.88 5.21
CA ALA A 5 -15.46 -20.69 3.81
C ALA A 5 -16.95 -20.31 3.62
N ARG A 6 -17.86 -20.86 4.44
CA ARG A 6 -19.28 -20.48 4.39
C ARG A 6 -19.54 -19.07 4.89
N LEU A 7 -18.86 -18.67 5.98
CA LEU A 7 -19.01 -17.33 6.53
C LEU A 7 -18.42 -16.27 5.59
N ASP A 8 -17.26 -16.56 5.01
CA ASP A 8 -16.60 -15.73 4.02
C ASP A 8 -17.56 -15.36 2.87
N LYS A 9 -18.09 -16.37 2.17
CA LYS A 9 -19.02 -16.15 1.06
C LYS A 9 -20.31 -15.42 1.45
N LYS A 10 -20.75 -15.57 2.70
CA LYS A 10 -22.02 -14.99 3.16
C LYS A 10 -21.88 -13.53 3.59
N TYR A 11 -20.72 -13.15 4.11
CA TYR A 11 -20.59 -11.89 4.85
C TYR A 11 -19.45 -10.99 4.36
N LEU A 12 -18.53 -11.49 3.53
CA LEU A 12 -17.33 -10.73 3.13
C LEU A 12 -17.36 -10.36 1.65
N TRP A 13 -16.97 -9.13 1.36
CA TRP A 13 -16.69 -8.63 0.01
C TRP A 13 -15.19 -8.53 -0.17
N HIS A 14 -14.65 -9.20 -1.18
CA HIS A 14 -13.20 -9.27 -1.37
C HIS A 14 -12.68 -8.11 -2.21
N PRO A 15 -11.58 -7.44 -1.82
CA PRO A 15 -10.96 -6.43 -2.64
C PRO A 15 -10.37 -7.08 -3.90
N PHE A 16 -10.36 -6.33 -5.01
CA PHE A 16 -9.81 -6.77 -6.30
C PHE A 16 -10.31 -8.12 -6.81
N THR A 17 -11.51 -8.53 -6.40
CA THR A 17 -12.08 -9.84 -6.69
C THR A 17 -13.40 -9.69 -7.40
N GLN A 18 -13.63 -10.49 -8.45
CA GLN A 18 -14.96 -10.59 -9.02
C GLN A 18 -15.84 -11.43 -8.09
N GLN A 19 -16.64 -10.76 -7.27
CA GLN A 19 -17.35 -11.38 -6.16
C GLN A 19 -18.30 -12.51 -6.61
N SER A 20 -18.99 -12.33 -7.73
CA SER A 20 -19.92 -13.34 -8.26
C SER A 20 -19.23 -14.61 -8.75
N GLU A 21 -17.93 -14.54 -9.08
CA GLU A 21 -17.11 -15.71 -9.41
C GLU A 21 -16.53 -16.34 -8.13
N TRP A 22 -16.08 -15.52 -7.18
CA TRP A 22 -15.59 -15.97 -5.89
C TRP A 22 -16.62 -16.83 -5.13
N GLU A 23 -17.89 -16.40 -5.12
CA GLU A 23 -18.97 -17.12 -4.46
C GLU A 23 -19.24 -18.52 -5.04
N LYS A 24 -18.88 -18.75 -6.32
CA LYS A 24 -19.02 -20.04 -6.99
C LYS A 24 -17.88 -21.01 -6.68
N GLY A 25 -16.67 -20.51 -6.39
CA GLY A 25 -15.47 -21.33 -6.15
C GLY A 25 -15.35 -21.88 -4.73
N ASP A 26 -14.46 -22.84 -4.48
CA ASP A 26 -14.09 -23.25 -3.11
C ASP A 26 -12.88 -22.42 -2.67
N PRO A 27 -13.02 -21.52 -1.67
CA PRO A 27 -11.93 -20.62 -1.30
C PRO A 27 -10.80 -21.38 -0.60
N LEU A 28 -9.56 -20.97 -0.87
CA LEU A 28 -8.40 -21.45 -0.13
C LEU A 28 -8.39 -20.81 1.26
N VAL A 29 -8.76 -21.58 2.29
CA VAL A 29 -8.76 -21.13 3.67
C VAL A 29 -7.40 -21.37 4.32
N VAL A 30 -6.67 -20.30 4.60
CA VAL A 30 -5.38 -20.35 5.29
C VAL A 30 -5.59 -20.56 6.79
N ALA A 31 -5.01 -21.63 7.35
CA ALA A 31 -5.14 -22.00 8.76
C ALA A 31 -3.94 -21.55 9.61
N ARG A 32 -2.72 -21.54 9.05
CA ARG A 32 -1.50 -21.11 9.75
C ARG A 32 -0.41 -20.69 8.77
N ALA A 33 0.56 -19.91 9.25
CA ALA A 33 1.72 -19.48 8.45
C ALA A 33 3.00 -19.35 9.30
N ARG A 34 4.16 -19.54 8.67
CA ARG A 34 5.50 -19.42 9.27
C ARG A 34 6.55 -19.25 8.16
N GLY A 35 7.42 -18.25 8.31
CA GLY A 35 8.44 -17.97 7.30
C GLY A 35 7.79 -17.63 5.96
N ALA A 36 8.30 -18.18 4.86
CA ALA A 36 7.73 -17.95 3.52
C ALA A 36 6.61 -18.94 3.14
N ARG A 37 5.93 -19.57 4.11
CA ARG A 37 4.90 -20.58 3.86
C ARG A 37 3.63 -20.35 4.67
N PHE A 38 2.51 -20.75 4.07
CA PHE A 38 1.25 -20.95 4.77
C PHE A 38 0.68 -22.35 4.51
N TRP A 39 -0.25 -22.77 5.36
CA TRP A 39 -0.93 -24.06 5.28
C TRP A 39 -2.43 -23.85 5.30
N ASP A 40 -3.16 -24.61 4.48
CA ASP A 40 -4.62 -24.63 4.51
C ASP A 40 -5.17 -25.46 5.68
N GLU A 41 -6.50 -25.46 5.84
CA GLU A 41 -7.20 -26.28 6.86
C GLU A 41 -7.04 -27.79 6.65
N LYS A 42 -6.59 -28.24 5.47
CA LYS A 42 -6.29 -29.65 5.16
C LYS A 42 -4.81 -30.00 5.38
N GLY A 43 -4.01 -29.05 5.86
CA GLY A 43 -2.58 -29.22 6.13
C GLY A 43 -1.68 -29.14 4.89
N ARG A 44 -2.21 -28.79 3.72
CA ARG A 44 -1.40 -28.60 2.50
C ARG A 44 -0.59 -27.33 2.62
N ALA A 45 0.69 -27.40 2.25
CA ALA A 45 1.63 -26.29 2.34
C ALA A 45 1.72 -25.53 1.02
N TYR A 46 1.85 -24.22 1.11
CA TYR A 46 2.00 -23.31 -0.02
C TYR A 46 3.18 -22.36 0.24
N ILE A 47 3.90 -22.02 -0.81
CA ILE A 47 4.91 -20.97 -0.77
C ILE A 47 4.22 -19.63 -1.00
N ASP A 48 4.49 -18.67 -0.12
CA ASP A 48 4.07 -17.28 -0.32
C ASP A 48 5.03 -16.59 -1.29
N GLY A 49 4.81 -16.81 -2.59
CA GLY A 49 5.67 -16.32 -3.67
C GLY A 49 5.60 -14.81 -3.91
N VAL A 50 4.68 -14.11 -3.24
CA VAL A 50 4.44 -12.67 -3.43
C VAL A 50 4.56 -11.87 -2.12
N SER A 51 5.05 -12.50 -1.04
CA SER A 51 5.10 -11.90 0.29
C SER A 51 3.75 -11.32 0.72
N SER A 52 2.72 -12.13 0.51
CA SER A 52 1.28 -11.86 0.65
C SER A 52 0.81 -10.83 -0.37
N LEU A 53 1.15 -9.57 -0.14
CA LEU A 53 0.99 -8.50 -1.11
C LEU A 53 2.17 -7.55 -0.95
N TRP A 54 3.38 -8.07 -1.18
CA TRP A 54 4.66 -7.33 -1.15
C TRP A 54 5.07 -6.79 0.24
N VAL A 55 4.33 -7.12 1.32
CA VAL A 55 4.53 -6.52 2.66
C VAL A 55 5.13 -7.47 3.69
N THR A 56 5.09 -8.79 3.47
CA THR A 56 5.54 -9.78 4.45
C THR A 56 7.05 -10.08 4.31
N ALA A 57 7.89 -9.05 4.28
CA ALA A 57 9.33 -9.18 3.98
C ALA A 57 10.12 -10.05 4.99
N HIS A 58 9.72 -10.04 6.27
CA HIS A 58 10.37 -10.85 7.32
C HIS A 58 9.73 -12.25 7.48
N GLY A 59 8.79 -12.61 6.61
CA GLY A 59 8.03 -13.85 6.70
C GLY A 59 6.97 -13.86 7.80
N HIS A 60 6.09 -14.85 7.70
CA HIS A 60 4.97 -15.04 8.61
C HIS A 60 5.43 -15.44 10.02
N ARG A 61 4.72 -14.94 11.04
CA ARG A 61 4.91 -15.27 12.46
C ARG A 61 6.34 -15.01 12.96
N HIS A 62 6.95 -13.89 12.54
CA HIS A 62 8.31 -13.54 12.94
C HIS A 62 8.41 -13.34 14.48
N PRO A 63 9.20 -14.15 15.22
CA PRO A 63 9.17 -14.17 16.68
C PRO A 63 9.50 -12.83 17.33
N ALA A 64 10.45 -12.07 16.77
CA ALA A 64 10.83 -10.77 17.32
C ALA A 64 9.71 -9.74 17.19
N LEU A 65 8.99 -9.72 16.05
CA LEU A 65 7.88 -8.78 15.80
C LEU A 65 6.69 -9.12 16.70
N ASN A 66 6.33 -10.40 16.80
CA ASN A 66 5.25 -10.84 17.68
C ASN A 66 5.53 -10.52 19.15
N ARG A 67 6.78 -10.68 19.61
CA ARG A 67 7.17 -10.28 20.98
C ARG A 67 7.09 -8.77 21.17
N ALA A 68 7.55 -7.97 20.21
CA ALA A 68 7.47 -6.50 20.28
C ALA A 68 6.01 -6.02 20.36
N LEU A 69 5.12 -6.56 19.52
CA LEU A 69 3.70 -6.25 19.55
C LEU A 69 3.08 -6.58 20.92
N LYS A 70 3.28 -7.80 21.43
CA LYS A 70 2.75 -8.22 22.74
C LYS A 70 3.23 -7.32 23.89
N ARG A 71 4.50 -6.93 23.89
CA ARG A 71 5.05 -6.01 24.91
C ARG A 71 4.40 -4.63 24.84
N GLN A 72 4.17 -4.11 23.64
CA GLN A 72 3.52 -2.81 23.49
C GLN A 72 2.04 -2.86 23.92
N LEU A 73 1.31 -3.91 23.54
CA LEU A 73 -0.09 -4.11 23.91
C LEU A 73 -0.30 -4.22 25.42
N ALA A 74 0.68 -4.74 26.17
CA ALA A 74 0.64 -4.78 27.63
C ALA A 74 0.74 -3.38 28.29
N ARG A 75 1.12 -2.34 27.52
CA ARG A 75 1.27 -0.96 28.00
C ARG A 75 0.15 -0.07 27.45
N VAL A 76 0.06 0.03 26.13
CA VAL A 76 -0.96 0.82 25.44
C VAL A 76 -1.10 0.34 24.00
N ALA A 77 -2.34 0.05 23.59
CA ALA A 77 -2.65 -0.39 22.24
C ALA A 77 -2.71 0.77 21.25
N HIS A 78 -3.25 1.92 21.66
CA HIS A 78 -3.46 3.06 20.78
C HIS A 78 -3.58 4.38 21.54
N THR A 79 -2.93 5.44 21.04
CA THR A 79 -3.14 6.84 21.41
C THR A 79 -3.03 7.70 20.15
N THR A 80 -3.70 8.86 20.12
CA THR A 80 -3.61 9.76 18.97
C THR A 80 -2.34 10.61 19.00
N PHE A 81 -2.06 11.34 17.91
CA PHE A 81 -1.08 12.44 17.89
C PHE A 81 -1.74 13.82 18.09
N LEU A 82 -2.99 13.86 18.58
CA LEU A 82 -3.75 15.09 18.83
C LEU A 82 -3.32 15.72 20.17
N GLY A 83 -2.05 16.10 20.27
CA GLY A 83 -1.43 16.61 21.50
C GLY A 83 -0.77 15.54 22.39
N LEU A 84 -0.76 14.28 21.96
CA LEU A 84 -0.12 13.16 22.67
C LEU A 84 1.02 12.55 21.85
N THR A 85 1.86 11.75 22.51
CA THR A 85 2.94 10.99 21.87
C THR A 85 3.32 9.76 22.68
N HIS A 86 4.18 8.90 22.15
CA HIS A 86 4.72 7.73 22.83
C HIS A 86 6.10 7.34 22.27
N ALA A 87 6.93 6.74 23.14
CA ALA A 87 8.32 6.42 22.82
C ALA A 87 8.52 5.62 21.51
N PRO A 88 7.74 4.55 21.20
CA PRO A 88 7.93 3.80 19.95
C PRO A 88 7.81 4.65 18.68
N ALA A 89 6.90 5.64 18.64
CA ALA A 89 6.75 6.47 17.45
C ALA A 89 7.85 7.53 17.33
N ALA A 90 8.35 8.07 18.45
CA ALA A 90 9.51 8.96 18.43
C ALA A 90 10.79 8.22 17.99
N GLU A 91 11.01 7.01 18.51
CA GLU A 91 12.15 6.16 18.16
C GLU A 91 12.12 5.72 16.70
N LEU A 92 10.95 5.30 16.20
CA LEU A 92 10.76 4.96 14.79
C LEU A 92 11.00 6.18 13.90
N GLY A 93 10.54 7.36 14.31
CA GLY A 93 10.70 8.58 13.53
C GLY A 93 12.17 8.94 13.36
N ARG A 94 12.96 8.82 14.44
CA ARG A 94 14.41 8.97 14.41
C ARG A 94 15.07 7.95 13.47
N ALA A 95 14.69 6.67 13.58
CA ALA A 95 15.27 5.60 12.78
C ALA A 95 14.98 5.79 11.27
N LEU A 96 13.75 6.18 10.92
CA LEU A 96 13.37 6.46 9.53
C LEU A 96 14.12 7.66 8.95
N VAL A 97 14.24 8.75 9.71
CA VAL A 97 15.00 9.94 9.28
C VAL A 97 16.48 9.59 9.06
N ALA A 98 17.07 8.73 9.90
CA ALA A 98 18.46 8.30 9.73
C ALA A 98 18.70 7.47 8.45
N LEU A 99 17.67 6.77 7.95
CA LEU A 99 17.73 6.00 6.70
C LEU A 99 17.35 6.81 5.46
N ALA A 100 16.67 7.94 5.64
CA ALA A 100 16.15 8.75 4.54
C ALA A 100 17.27 9.51 3.82
N PRO A 101 17.11 9.82 2.51
CA PRO A 101 18.02 10.71 1.80
C PRO A 101 18.16 12.08 2.47
N PRO A 102 19.31 12.77 2.27
CA PRO A 102 19.52 14.12 2.79
C PRO A 102 18.36 15.08 2.45
N GLY A 103 17.93 15.87 3.44
CA GLY A 103 16.84 16.84 3.31
C GLY A 103 15.51 16.40 3.95
N LEU A 104 15.27 15.09 4.10
CA LEU A 104 14.07 14.56 4.77
C LEU A 104 14.31 14.44 6.28
N ARG A 105 13.62 15.28 7.07
CA ARG A 105 13.91 15.47 8.52
C ARG A 105 12.72 15.21 9.45
N ARG A 106 11.55 14.86 8.91
CA ARG A 106 10.30 14.67 9.63
C ARG A 106 9.51 13.52 9.00
N VAL A 107 8.74 12.82 9.82
CA VAL A 107 7.88 11.71 9.40
C VAL A 107 6.44 12.06 9.75
N PHE A 108 5.54 11.84 8.81
CA PHE A 108 4.10 11.78 9.06
C PHE A 108 3.68 10.32 8.96
N TYR A 109 3.03 9.78 9.99
CA TYR A 109 2.54 8.40 9.99
C TYR A 109 1.14 8.32 9.40
N SER A 110 0.92 7.32 8.55
CA SER A 110 -0.39 6.96 8.00
C SER A 110 -0.64 5.47 8.21
N ASP A 111 -1.87 5.02 8.03
CA ASP A 111 -2.28 3.62 8.25
C ASP A 111 -1.86 2.68 7.11
N ASN A 112 -1.76 3.17 5.86
CA ASN A 112 -1.38 2.36 4.70
C ASN A 112 -0.73 3.20 3.58
N GLY A 113 -0.36 2.54 2.47
CA GLY A 113 0.30 3.19 1.34
C GLY A 113 -0.56 4.21 0.60
N ALA A 114 -1.84 3.92 0.38
CA ALA A 114 -2.76 4.81 -0.33
C ALA A 114 -2.99 6.10 0.47
N THR A 115 -3.21 5.98 1.77
CA THR A 115 -3.41 7.14 2.66
C THR A 115 -2.12 7.94 2.87
N ALA A 116 -0.94 7.30 2.83
CA ALA A 116 0.33 8.03 2.78
C ALA A 116 0.45 8.89 1.51
N VAL A 117 -0.04 8.40 0.36
CA VAL A 117 -0.13 9.20 -0.87
C VAL A 117 -1.13 10.35 -0.70
N GLU A 118 -2.31 10.12 -0.11
CA GLU A 118 -3.28 11.20 0.19
C GLU A 118 -2.65 12.32 1.04
N VAL A 119 -1.92 11.95 2.08
CA VAL A 119 -1.18 12.89 2.93
C VAL A 119 -0.16 13.67 2.09
N ALA A 120 0.64 12.98 1.28
CA ALA A 120 1.66 13.61 0.44
C ALA A 120 1.06 14.61 -0.57
N LEU A 121 -0.04 14.24 -1.22
CA LEU A 121 -0.78 15.10 -2.16
C LEU A 121 -1.27 16.37 -1.46
N LYS A 122 -1.90 16.22 -0.28
CA LYS A 122 -2.38 17.35 0.52
C LYS A 122 -1.24 18.26 0.99
N MET A 123 -0.14 17.68 1.46
CA MET A 123 1.04 18.47 1.88
C MET A 123 1.66 19.24 0.72
N ALA A 124 1.79 18.63 -0.46
CA ALA A 124 2.30 19.29 -1.66
C ALA A 124 1.38 20.44 -2.14
N PHE A 125 0.07 20.21 -2.13
CA PHE A 125 -0.92 21.22 -2.45
C PHE A 125 -0.90 22.40 -1.46
N GLN A 126 -0.94 22.09 -0.16
CA GLN A 126 -0.90 23.09 0.91
C GLN A 126 0.39 23.90 0.90
N TYR A 127 1.53 23.27 0.59
CA TYR A 127 2.80 23.97 0.42
C TYR A 127 2.67 25.12 -0.59
N TRP A 128 2.10 24.89 -1.77
CA TRP A 128 1.97 25.95 -2.78
C TRP A 128 1.02 27.06 -2.38
N ILE A 129 -0.05 26.75 -1.63
CA ILE A 129 -0.92 27.77 -1.01
C ILE A 129 -0.09 28.66 -0.08
N HIS A 130 0.67 28.06 0.84
CA HIS A 130 1.50 28.81 1.79
C HIS A 130 2.64 29.59 1.11
N ARG A 131 3.02 29.22 -0.11
CA ARG A 131 3.97 29.97 -0.94
C ARG A 131 3.32 31.06 -1.79
N GLY A 132 2.03 31.36 -1.60
CA GLY A 132 1.30 32.38 -2.35
C GLY A 132 1.00 31.99 -3.79
N GLN A 133 1.03 30.69 -4.12
CA GLN A 133 0.80 30.16 -5.47
C GLN A 133 -0.43 29.23 -5.51
N PRO A 134 -1.64 29.74 -5.17
CA PRO A 134 -2.85 28.91 -5.03
C PRO A 134 -3.32 28.27 -6.33
N ARG A 135 -2.83 28.72 -7.50
CA ARG A 135 -3.16 28.13 -8.80
C ARG A 135 -2.35 26.88 -9.13
N ARG A 136 -1.35 26.50 -8.33
CA ARG A 136 -0.58 25.26 -8.50
C ARG A 136 -1.30 24.08 -7.86
N THR A 137 -2.31 23.57 -8.56
CA THR A 137 -3.27 22.57 -8.02
C THR A 137 -3.21 21.21 -8.71
N GLU A 138 -2.49 21.09 -9.83
CA GLU A 138 -2.48 19.89 -10.67
C GLU A 138 -1.24 19.03 -10.41
N PHE A 139 -1.39 17.72 -10.63
CA PHE A 139 -0.34 16.72 -10.37
C PHE A 139 0.15 16.06 -11.66
N LEU A 140 1.41 15.61 -11.63
CA LEU A 140 2.03 14.84 -12.70
C LEU A 140 2.27 13.40 -12.20
N ALA A 141 1.94 12.41 -13.01
CA ALA A 141 2.10 11.00 -12.71
C ALA A 141 2.62 10.22 -13.94
N LEU A 142 3.09 8.99 -13.69
CA LEU A 142 3.52 8.09 -14.75
C LEU A 142 2.37 7.20 -15.20
N GLU A 143 2.27 6.96 -16.51
CA GLU A 143 1.38 5.91 -17.04
C GLU A 143 1.70 4.55 -16.40
N GLY A 144 0.68 3.73 -16.13
CA GLY A 144 0.86 2.41 -15.51
C GLY A 144 1.31 2.42 -14.04
N SER A 145 1.48 3.60 -13.40
CA SER A 145 1.83 3.69 -11.98
C SER A 145 0.72 3.19 -11.06
N TYR A 146 1.09 2.64 -9.91
CA TYR A 146 0.17 2.27 -8.84
C TYR A 146 0.50 3.05 -7.57
N HIS A 147 -0.48 3.76 -7.03
CA HIS A 147 -0.32 4.59 -5.84
C HIS A 147 -1.32 4.26 -4.73
N GLY A 148 -2.12 3.21 -4.89
CA GLY A 148 -3.20 2.84 -3.97
C GLY A 148 -4.58 2.91 -4.63
N ASP A 149 -5.62 2.72 -3.81
CA ASP A 149 -7.02 2.60 -4.24
C ASP A 149 -7.97 3.63 -3.61
N THR A 150 -7.46 4.59 -2.83
CA THR A 150 -8.22 5.77 -2.40
C THR A 150 -8.37 6.77 -3.55
N LEU A 151 -9.36 7.68 -3.48
CA LEU A 151 -9.69 8.57 -4.61
C LEU A 151 -8.50 9.43 -5.09
N GLY A 152 -7.72 10.02 -4.18
CA GLY A 152 -6.56 10.81 -4.54
C GLY A 152 -5.40 9.95 -5.03
N ALA A 153 -5.15 8.81 -4.39
CA ALA A 153 -4.17 7.83 -4.87
C ALA A 153 -4.47 7.33 -6.30
N VAL A 154 -5.73 7.00 -6.60
CA VAL A 154 -6.18 6.58 -7.94
C VAL A 154 -6.12 7.74 -8.93
N SER A 155 -6.37 8.99 -8.48
CA SER A 155 -6.24 10.18 -9.33
C SER A 155 -4.82 10.38 -9.84
N VAL A 156 -3.80 9.93 -9.11
CA VAL A 156 -2.40 9.94 -9.55
C VAL A 156 -1.87 8.55 -9.98
N GLY A 157 -2.71 7.52 -10.02
CA GLY A 157 -2.35 6.17 -10.48
C GLY A 157 -2.65 5.96 -11.97
N GLY A 158 -1.69 5.47 -12.74
CA GLY A 158 -1.79 5.32 -14.21
C GLY A 158 -2.43 4.02 -14.72
N ILE A 159 -3.15 3.26 -13.88
CA ILE A 159 -3.77 1.98 -14.28
C ILE A 159 -5.25 2.19 -14.63
N ALA A 160 -5.56 2.09 -15.93
CA ALA A 160 -6.90 2.36 -16.47
C ALA A 160 -8.02 1.54 -15.82
N ALA A 161 -7.75 0.30 -15.41
CA ALA A 161 -8.73 -0.55 -14.74
C ALA A 161 -9.23 0.03 -13.41
N PHE A 162 -8.36 0.71 -12.66
CA PHE A 162 -8.73 1.38 -11.40
C PHE A 162 -9.40 2.73 -11.65
N GLN A 163 -9.06 3.44 -12.73
CA GLN A 163 -9.60 4.77 -12.99
C GLN A 163 -10.96 4.76 -13.69
N LYS A 164 -11.17 3.88 -14.67
CA LYS A 164 -12.26 4.00 -15.67
C LYS A 164 -13.65 4.16 -15.03
N LYS A 165 -13.94 3.39 -13.98
CA LYS A 165 -15.26 3.41 -13.31
C LYS A 165 -15.45 4.62 -12.41
N PHE A 166 -14.36 5.17 -11.86
CA PHE A 166 -14.41 6.24 -10.86
C PHE A 166 -14.03 7.61 -11.43
N LYS A 167 -13.74 7.72 -12.73
CA LYS A 167 -13.28 8.94 -13.40
C LYS A 167 -14.04 10.22 -13.00
N PRO A 168 -15.39 10.24 -12.85
CA PRO A 168 -16.10 11.44 -12.42
C PRO A 168 -15.78 11.92 -11.00
N LEU A 169 -15.21 11.06 -10.16
CA LEU A 169 -14.81 11.36 -8.76
C LEU A 169 -13.32 11.72 -8.62
N LEU A 170 -12.53 11.55 -9.68
CA LEU A 170 -11.08 11.75 -9.64
C LEU A 170 -10.74 13.21 -9.95
N PHE A 171 -9.73 13.75 -9.27
CA PHE A 171 -9.20 15.06 -9.63
C PHE A 171 -8.31 14.96 -10.88
N LYS A 172 -8.04 16.12 -11.49
CA LYS A 172 -7.24 16.20 -12.70
C LYS A 172 -5.75 15.93 -12.41
N SER A 173 -5.18 14.98 -13.15
CA SER A 173 -3.75 14.68 -13.18
C SER A 173 -3.27 14.58 -14.62
N HIS A 174 -2.01 14.92 -14.85
CA HIS A 174 -1.31 14.75 -16.11
C HIS A 174 -0.48 13.49 -16.07
N PHE A 175 -0.50 12.72 -17.15
CA PHE A 175 0.26 11.48 -17.26
C PHE A 175 1.34 11.63 -18.32
N VAL A 176 2.54 11.18 -17.96
CA VAL A 176 3.67 11.06 -18.89
C VAL A 176 4.07 9.59 -19.04
N PRO A 177 4.67 9.21 -20.18
CA PRO A 177 5.00 7.81 -20.42
C PRO A 177 5.91 7.22 -19.35
N ALA A 178 5.63 5.98 -18.95
CA ALA A 178 6.50 5.24 -18.04
C ALA A 178 7.89 5.00 -18.65
N PRO A 179 8.96 4.94 -17.85
CA PRO A 179 10.31 4.62 -18.31
C PRO A 179 10.48 3.12 -18.62
N HIS A 180 9.67 2.59 -19.54
CA HIS A 180 9.63 1.18 -19.89
C HIS A 180 10.49 0.90 -21.14
N CYS A 181 11.80 0.71 -20.96
CA CYS A 181 12.76 0.56 -22.07
C CYS A 181 12.39 -0.53 -23.09
N TYR A 182 11.82 -1.66 -22.67
CA TYR A 182 11.40 -2.73 -23.58
C TYR A 182 10.23 -2.35 -24.50
N ARG A 183 9.39 -1.40 -24.08
CA ARG A 183 8.23 -0.88 -24.83
C ARG A 183 8.35 0.64 -24.94
N CYS A 184 9.56 1.12 -25.18
CA CYS A 184 9.85 2.55 -25.21
C CYS A 184 9.03 3.19 -26.34
N PRO A 185 8.11 4.13 -26.05
CA PRO A 185 7.34 4.79 -27.09
C PRO A 185 8.23 5.63 -28.02
N PHE A 186 9.42 6.02 -27.54
CA PHE A 186 10.43 6.77 -28.29
C PHE A 186 11.41 5.89 -29.08
N ARG A 187 11.25 4.55 -29.06
CA ARG A 187 12.11 3.57 -29.75
C ARG A 187 13.62 3.77 -29.53
N LYS A 188 14.03 4.28 -28.36
CA LYS A 188 15.45 4.50 -28.04
C LYS A 188 16.15 3.15 -27.81
N PRO A 189 17.45 3.03 -28.18
CA PRO A 189 18.23 1.82 -27.92
C PRO A 189 18.27 1.52 -26.42
N ARG A 190 18.28 0.23 -26.05
CA ARG A 190 18.52 -0.17 -24.66
C ARG A 190 19.94 0.23 -24.28
N PRO A 191 20.16 0.90 -23.13
CA PRO A 191 21.50 1.06 -22.60
C PRO A 191 22.12 -0.33 -22.37
N GLY A 192 23.26 -0.63 -23.01
CA GLY A 192 24.03 -1.86 -22.76
C GLY A 192 23.75 -3.07 -23.67
N ARG A 193 23.14 -2.90 -24.84
CA ARG A 193 23.26 -3.88 -25.94
C ARG A 193 24.10 -3.26 -27.07
N ASN A 194 25.40 -3.55 -27.08
CA ASN A 194 26.19 -3.55 -28.31
C ASN A 194 25.86 -4.83 -29.09
#